data_AF-A0A6A3I2N9-F1
#
_entry.id   AF-A0A6A3I2N9-F1
#
_cell.length_a   1.000
_cell.length_b   1.000
_cell.length_c   1.000
_cell.angle_alpha   90.00
_cell.angle_beta   90.00
_cell.angle_gamma   90.00
#
_symmetry.space_group_name_H-M   'P 1'
#
loop_
_entity.id
_entity.type
_entity.pdbx_description
1 polymer ?
#
loop_
_entity_poly.entity_id
_entity_poly.type
_entity_poly.pdbx_seq_one_letter_code
_entity_poly.pdbx_strand_id
1 'polypeptide(L)'
;QKTVHGGLKCNNILVGDKWKAKLADFGFSTVRTLSAGLSQMAGQANTKSVRWKPKEVLEETGTEAVRYESDIYSLAMCMIETKTHEIRPTR
;
A
#
# COMPACT_ATOMS: atom_id res chain seq x y z
N GLN A 1 -14.41 -8.82 12.02
CA GLN A 1 -13.36 -9.36 11.12
C GLN A 1 -12.05 -8.65 11.44
N LYS A 2 -10.92 -9.35 11.47
CA LYS A 2 -9.59 -8.80 11.77
C LYS A 2 -8.71 -9.05 10.54
N THR A 3 -8.64 -8.08 9.63
CA THR A 3 -7.96 -8.21 8.34
C THR A 3 -7.07 -7.01 8.09
N VAL A 4 -5.81 -7.25 7.74
CA VAL A 4 -4.86 -6.23 7.30
C VAL A 4 -4.90 -6.16 5.77
N HIS A 5 -4.91 -4.95 5.20
CA HIS A 5 -4.90 -4.71 3.77
C HIS A 5 -3.51 -4.97 3.17
N GLY A 6 -2.44 -4.45 3.77
CA GLY A 6 -1.05 -4.76 3.40
C GLY A 6 -0.56 -4.17 2.09
N GLY A 7 -1.27 -3.18 1.57
CA GLY A 7 -0.97 -2.54 0.29
C GLY A 7 -1.89 -1.36 0.00
N LEU A 8 -2.38 -0.70 1.05
CA LEU A 8 -3.31 0.41 0.93
C LEU A 8 -2.63 1.60 0.24
N LYS A 9 -3.32 2.21 -0.72
CA LYS A 9 -2.90 3.38 -1.49
C LYS A 9 -4.13 4.07 -2.09
N CYS A 10 -4.00 5.32 -2.54
CA CYS A 10 -5.12 6.09 -3.08
C CYS A 10 -5.86 5.34 -4.20
N ASN A 11 -5.14 4.66 -5.11
CA ASN A 11 -5.74 3.87 -6.19
C ASN A 11 -6.65 2.73 -5.73
N ASN A 12 -6.52 2.31 -4.46
CA ASN A 12 -7.31 1.24 -3.86
C ASN A 12 -8.45 1.80 -2.99
N ILE A 13 -8.60 3.12 -2.89
CA ILE A 13 -9.71 3.81 -2.24
C ILE A 13 -10.63 4.35 -3.34
N LEU A 14 -11.68 3.58 -3.65
CA LEU A 14 -12.62 3.91 -4.71
C LEU A 14 -13.78 4.74 -4.16
N VAL A 15 -14.32 5.65 -4.96
CA VAL A 15 -15.53 6.40 -4.62
C VAL A 15 -16.69 5.80 -5.41
N GLY A 16 -17.61 5.16 -4.70
CA GLY A 16 -18.82 4.58 -5.27
C GLY A 16 -19.97 5.58 -5.32
N ASP A 17 -21.18 5.02 -5.50
CA ASP A 17 -22.42 5.78 -5.44
C ASP A 17 -22.58 6.54 -4.12
N LYS A 18 -23.23 7.71 -4.19
CA LYS A 18 -23.50 8.57 -3.02
C LYS A 18 -22.24 8.97 -2.25
N TRP A 19 -21.11 9.17 -2.95
CA TRP A 19 -19.83 9.58 -2.37
C TRP A 19 -19.29 8.61 -1.31
N LYS A 20 -19.67 7.33 -1.38
CA LYS A 20 -19.22 6.32 -0.42
C LYS A 20 -17.86 5.76 -0.82
N ALA A 21 -16.87 5.95 0.05
CA ALA A 21 -15.57 5.31 -0.10
C ALA A 21 -15.69 3.78 0.04
N LYS A 22 -15.00 3.04 -0.83
CA LYS A 22 -14.90 1.57 -0.83
C LYS A 22 -13.43 1.20 -0.97
N LEU A 23 -12.95 0.37 -0.06
CA LEU A 23 -11.60 -0.20 -0.15
C LEU A 23 -11.62 -1.39 -1.12
N ALA A 24 -10.56 -1.52 -1.93
CA ALA A 24 -10.40 -2.58 -2.93
C ALA A 24 -9.02 -3.25 -2.82
N ASP A 25 -8.83 -4.39 -3.49
CA ASP A 25 -7.51 -5.03 -3.64
C ASP A 25 -6.86 -5.50 -2.30
N PHE A 26 -7.72 -6.01 -1.40
CA PHE A 26 -7.35 -6.69 -0.16
C PHE A 26 -6.72 -8.07 -0.43
N GLY A 27 -5.90 -8.55 0.52
CA GLY A 27 -5.46 -9.95 0.55
C GLY A 27 -4.44 -10.37 -0.53
N PHE A 28 -4.06 -9.45 -1.42
CA PHE A 28 -3.03 -9.69 -2.42
C PHE A 28 -1.60 -9.42 -1.92
N SER A 29 -1.38 -8.96 -0.69
CA SER A 29 -0.02 -8.65 -0.18
C SER A 29 0.88 -9.88 -0.20
N THR A 30 0.45 -11.01 0.34
CA THR A 30 1.22 -12.27 0.35
C THR A 30 1.44 -12.82 -1.06
N VAL A 31 0.43 -12.77 -1.93
CA VAL A 31 0.54 -13.20 -3.34
C VAL A 31 1.51 -12.29 -4.11
N ARG A 32 1.47 -10.97 -3.86
CA ARG A 32 2.42 -10.00 -4.41
C ARG A 32 3.85 -10.29 -3.96
N THR A 33 4.08 -10.58 -2.67
CA THR A 33 5.41 -10.93 -2.15
C THR A 33 5.95 -12.24 -2.73
N LEU A 34 5.12 -13.28 -2.84
CA LEU A 34 5.49 -14.55 -3.46
C LEU A 34 5.81 -14.38 -4.95
N SER A 35 4.99 -13.60 -5.67
CA SER A 35 5.29 -13.24 -7.06
C SER A 35 6.56 -12.38 -7.19
N ALA A 36 6.91 -11.63 -6.14
CA ALA A 36 8.07 -10.76 -6.14
C ALA A 36 9.40 -11.50 -6.00
N GLY A 37 9.42 -12.62 -5.28
CA GLY A 37 10.58 -13.52 -5.26
C GLY A 37 10.80 -14.26 -6.59
N LEU A 38 9.78 -14.34 -7.46
CA LEU A 38 9.78 -15.16 -8.66
C LEU A 38 9.99 -14.38 -9.98
N SER A 39 9.99 -13.04 -9.97
CA SER A 39 10.07 -12.28 -11.23
C SER A 39 10.82 -10.95 -11.12
N GLN A 40 11.75 -10.70 -12.06
CA GLN A 40 12.52 -9.44 -12.18
C GLN A 40 11.62 -8.19 -12.35
N MET A 41 10.40 -8.36 -12.86
CA MET A 41 9.42 -7.28 -13.02
C MET A 41 8.79 -6.80 -11.70
N ALA A 42 8.92 -7.56 -10.62
CA ALA A 42 8.28 -7.23 -9.35
C ALA A 42 9.03 -6.18 -8.52
N GLY A 43 10.34 -6.02 -8.74
CA GLY A 43 11.09 -4.87 -8.21
C GLY A 43 10.45 -3.54 -8.63
N GLN A 44 9.95 -3.46 -9.88
CA GLN A 44 9.23 -2.29 -10.38
C GLN A 44 7.81 -2.12 -9.80
N ALA A 45 7.16 -3.22 -9.38
CA ALA A 45 5.86 -3.15 -8.73
C ALA A 45 5.99 -2.69 -7.27
N ASN A 46 7.04 -3.13 -6.57
CA ASN A 46 7.33 -2.69 -5.21
C ASN A 46 7.71 -1.21 -5.19
N THR A 47 8.58 -0.76 -6.12
CA THR A 47 8.99 0.67 -6.24
C THR A 47 7.82 1.63 -6.45
N LYS A 48 6.77 1.21 -7.17
CA LYS A 48 5.56 2.03 -7.38
C LYS A 48 4.71 2.24 -6.13
N SER A 49 4.87 1.39 -5.11
CA SER A 49 4.10 1.44 -3.86
C SER A 49 4.88 1.96 -2.65
N VAL A 50 6.20 2.15 -2.79
CA VAL A 50 7.11 2.60 -1.71
C VAL A 50 6.57 3.81 -0.95
N ARG A 51 5.94 4.76 -1.65
CA ARG A 51 5.38 5.99 -1.07
C ARG A 51 4.38 5.76 0.07
N TRP A 52 3.59 4.69 0.02
CA TRP A 52 2.58 4.39 1.03
C TRP A 52 3.07 3.35 2.05
N LYS A 53 4.31 2.86 1.92
CA LYS A 53 4.91 1.92 2.86
C LYS A 53 5.70 2.68 3.93
N PRO A 54 5.56 2.32 5.22
CA PRO A 54 6.38 2.89 6.26
C PRO A 54 7.82 2.34 6.21
N LYS A 55 8.77 3.02 6.85
CA LYS A 55 10.20 2.69 6.76
C LYS A 55 10.51 1.26 7.21
N GLU A 56 9.85 0.77 8.25
CA GLU A 56 10.10 -0.57 8.80
C GLU A 56 9.68 -1.66 7.81
N VAL A 57 8.68 -1.38 6.96
CA VAL A 57 8.27 -2.29 5.88
C VAL A 57 9.25 -2.23 4.69
N LEU A 58 9.97 -1.11 4.51
CA LEU A 58 10.96 -0.95 3.44
C LEU A 58 12.34 -1.51 3.82
N GLU A 59 12.68 -1.46 5.11
CA GLU A 59 13.99 -1.86 5.65
C GLU A 59 14.03 -3.35 6.10
N GLU A 60 12.88 -3.97 6.37
CA GLU A 60 12.80 -5.39 6.75
C GLU A 60 13.17 -6.32 5.57
N THR A 61 14.32 -7.02 5.69
CA THR A 61 14.83 -7.99 4.70
C THR A 61 14.29 -9.42 4.87
N GLY A 62 13.36 -9.62 5.80
CA GLY A 62 12.78 -10.93 6.09
C GLY A 62 11.45 -10.78 6.81
N THR A 63 10.44 -11.43 6.23
CA THR A 63 9.01 -11.40 6.63
C THR A 63 8.37 -10.01 6.55
N GLU A 64 7.70 -9.72 5.43
CA GLU A 64 6.66 -8.69 5.36
C GLU A 64 5.50 -9.11 6.28
N ALA A 65 5.69 -9.02 7.59
CA ALA A 65 4.61 -9.19 8.53
C ALA A 65 3.64 -8.02 8.28
N VAL A 66 2.50 -8.33 7.70
CA VAL A 66 1.48 -7.33 7.41
C VAL A 66 0.90 -6.87 8.75
N ARG A 67 1.06 -5.58 9.09
CA ARG A 67 0.65 -5.02 10.39
C ARG A 67 -0.46 -3.99 10.20
N TYR A 68 -1.34 -3.87 11.19
CA TYR A 68 -2.39 -2.83 11.18
C TYR A 68 -1.80 -1.43 11.20
N GLU A 69 -0.68 -1.27 11.91
CA GLU A 69 0.10 -0.04 12.01
C GLU A 69 0.61 0.42 10.65
N SER A 70 0.99 -0.53 9.79
CA SER A 70 1.41 -0.23 8.42
C SER A 70 0.25 0.30 7.57
N ASP A 71 -0.96 -0.26 7.70
CA ASP A 71 -2.15 0.27 7.02
C ASP A 71 -2.55 1.66 7.54
N ILE A 72 -2.36 1.94 8.82
CA ILE A 72 -2.60 3.27 9.42
C ILE A 72 -1.66 4.29 8.77
N TYR A 73 -0.37 3.96 8.63
CA TYR A 73 0.60 4.80 7.93
C TYR A 73 0.17 5.03 6.47
N SER A 74 -0.15 3.96 5.75
CA SER A 74 -0.59 4.04 4.36
C SER A 74 -1.83 4.93 4.19
N LEU A 75 -2.79 4.86 5.11
CA LEU A 75 -3.98 5.70 5.11
C LEU A 75 -3.62 7.18 5.32
N ALA A 76 -2.72 7.49 6.26
CA ALA A 76 -2.24 8.85 6.50
C ALA A 76 -1.57 9.42 5.23
N MET A 77 -0.77 8.62 4.53
CA MET A 77 -0.18 9.01 3.25
C MET A 77 -1.24 9.29 2.18
N CYS A 78 -2.34 8.52 2.15
CA CYS A 78 -3.47 8.80 1.24
C CYS A 78 -4.15 10.12 1.57
N MET A 79 -4.33 10.45 2.86
CA MET A 79 -4.92 11.72 3.29
C MET A 79 -4.04 12.91 2.90
N ILE A 80 -2.72 12.79 3.07
CA ILE A 80 -1.77 13.82 2.66
C ILE A 80 -1.87 14.05 1.15
N GLU A 81 -1.78 12.99 0.34
CA GLU A 81 -1.87 13.10 -1.12
C GLU A 81 -3.19 13.73 -1.57
N THR A 82 -4.30 13.32 -0.97
CA THR A 82 -5.63 13.89 -1.24
C THR A 82 -5.69 15.37 -0.89
N LYS A 83 -5.09 15.77 0.24
CA LYS A 83 -5.15 17.14 0.73
C LYS A 83 -4.24 18.09 -0.04
N THR A 84 -3.07 17.61 -0.47
CA THR A 84 -2.09 18.44 -1.19
C THR A 84 -2.35 18.47 -2.68
N HIS A 85 -3.07 17.49 -3.24
CA HIS A 85 -3.15 17.24 -4.68
C HIS A 85 -1.77 17.03 -5.33
N GLU A 86 -0.75 16.73 -4.53
CA GLU A 86 0.62 16.55 -4.98
C GLU A 86 1.05 15.10 -4.85
N ILE A 87 1.42 14.50 -5.98
CA ILE A 87 2.22 13.27 -5.98
C ILE A 87 3.68 13.68 -5.75
N ARG A 88 4.05 14.00 -4.50
CA ARG A 88 5.43 14.37 -4.13
C ARG A 88 6.46 13.32 -4.56
N PRO A 89 7.43 13.59 -5.43
CA PRO A 89 8.47 12.61 -5.74
C PRO A 89 9.21 12.24 -4.46
N THR A 90 9.36 10.93 -4.18
CA THR A 90 10.28 10.46 -3.13
C THR A 90 11.68 10.86 -3.59
N ARG A 91 12.27 11.86 -2.93
CA ARG A 91 13.69 12.19 -3.08
C ARG A 91 14.55 11.13 -2.43
#